data_AF-A0A848M484-F1
#
_entry.id   AF-A0A848M484-F1
#
_cell.length_a   1.000
_cell.length_b   1.000
_cell.length_c   1.000
_cell.angle_alpha   90.00
_cell.angle_beta   90.00
_cell.angle_gamma   90.00
#
_symmetry.space_group_name_H-M   'P 1'
#
loop_
_entity.id
_entity.type
_entity.pdbx_description
1 polymer ?
#
loop_
_entity_poly.entity_id
_entity_poly.type
_entity_poly.pdbx_seq_one_letter_code
_entity_poly.pdbx_strand_id
1 'polypeptide(L)'
;MNRKMILSMAGSLLVGVAAGTGIMMNDQAYVSMKQVVSGSGTNNSVGQIGLNMVDLSSMDIESALMAVQQERSNLLDQQLQNQIEQMQQVNQSLAELNDIIGQFKGLTSGITEGGSITISADLAARVESNGLGNKDKLDYSFQEANILITEAKSLSDAKSNSQQMDMLRLQSLSNKRNEAFETMSSFIKKMQDSRSSIIGNMR
;
A
#
# COMPACT_ATOMS: atom_id res chain seq x y z
N MET A 1 14.55 46.31 -43.25
CA MET A 1 14.44 46.35 -41.78
C MET A 1 13.86 45.02 -41.35
N ASN A 2 14.70 44.12 -40.81
CA ASN A 2 14.35 43.08 -39.82
C ASN A 2 15.67 42.42 -39.37
N ARG A 3 15.89 42.46 -38.06
CA ARG A 3 17.15 42.23 -37.36
C ARG A 3 16.95 41.04 -36.41
N LYS A 4 17.91 40.11 -36.44
CA LYS A 4 18.38 39.27 -35.30
C LYS A 4 17.37 38.18 -34.84
N MET A 5 17.75 37.00 -34.38
CA MET A 5 18.88 36.69 -33.51
C MET A 5 19.19 35.18 -33.54
N ILE A 6 20.43 34.85 -33.86
CA ILE A 6 21.10 33.58 -33.53
C ILE A 6 21.61 33.72 -32.09
N LEU A 7 21.19 32.85 -31.18
CA LEU A 7 21.79 32.49 -29.87
C LEU A 7 20.79 31.54 -29.18
N SER A 8 21.13 30.42 -28.57
CA SER A 8 22.34 30.11 -27.82
C SER A 8 22.52 28.60 -27.71
N MET A 9 23.66 28.14 -28.21
CA MET A 9 24.30 26.88 -27.89
C MET A 9 24.96 27.05 -26.51
N ALA A 10 24.36 26.53 -25.43
CA ALA A 10 25.04 26.22 -24.15
C ALA A 10 24.03 25.59 -23.17
N GLY A 11 24.28 24.36 -22.75
CA GLY A 11 23.48 23.71 -21.71
C GLY A 11 23.42 22.18 -21.75
N SER A 12 24.28 21.49 -22.51
CA SER A 12 24.52 20.06 -22.30
C SER A 12 25.27 19.88 -20.97
N LEU A 13 24.52 19.82 -19.86
CA LEU A 13 25.02 19.21 -18.64
C LEU A 13 24.26 17.89 -18.45
N LEU A 14 24.83 16.86 -19.05
CA LEU A 14 24.64 15.48 -18.64
C LEU A 14 24.97 15.37 -17.14
N VAL A 15 23.93 15.35 -16.30
CA VAL A 15 24.04 14.71 -14.98
C VAL A 15 23.26 13.42 -15.10
N GLY A 16 23.99 12.36 -15.45
CA GLY A 16 23.53 11.01 -15.25
C GLY A 16 23.40 10.74 -13.75
N VAL A 17 22.20 10.34 -13.34
CA VAL A 17 22.04 9.33 -12.30
C VAL A 17 21.29 8.18 -12.96
N ALA A 18 22.07 7.36 -13.66
CA ALA A 18 21.71 5.98 -13.95
C ALA A 18 22.10 5.16 -12.71
N ALA A 19 21.13 4.86 -11.84
CA ALA A 19 21.25 3.81 -10.83
C ALA A 19 19.84 3.44 -10.35
N GLY A 20 19.25 2.42 -10.97
CA GLY A 20 17.95 1.89 -10.55
C GLY A 20 17.22 1.07 -11.61
N THR A 21 17.92 0.30 -12.43
CA THR A 21 17.29 -0.75 -13.24
C THR A 21 16.69 -1.81 -12.32
N GLY A 22 15.38 -1.98 -12.41
CA GLY A 22 14.60 -3.02 -11.75
C GLY A 22 13.13 -2.60 -11.79
N ILE A 23 12.50 -2.53 -12.97
CA ILE A 23 11.71 -3.66 -13.49
C ILE A 23 11.21 -4.56 -12.35
N MET A 24 10.08 -4.19 -11.76
CA MET A 24 9.10 -5.15 -11.26
C MET A 24 7.74 -4.76 -11.83
N MET A 25 7.50 -5.25 -13.04
CA MET A 25 6.23 -5.69 -13.60
C MET A 25 4.96 -5.20 -12.87
N ASN A 26 4.36 -4.16 -13.42
CA ASN A 26 2.94 -3.90 -13.25
C ASN A 26 2.16 -4.58 -14.40
N ASP A 27 1.91 -5.89 -14.28
CA ASP A 27 1.03 -6.66 -15.17
C ASP A 27 -0.14 -7.31 -14.40
N GLN A 28 -0.47 -6.79 -13.21
CA GLN A 28 -1.61 -7.28 -12.41
C GLN A 28 -2.72 -6.24 -12.17
N ALA A 29 -2.58 -5.02 -12.69
CA ALA A 29 -3.52 -3.93 -12.37
C ALA A 29 -4.84 -3.90 -13.16
N TYR A 30 -5.13 -4.83 -14.10
CA TYR A 30 -6.27 -4.63 -15.00
C TYR A 30 -7.17 -5.83 -15.35
N VAL A 31 -7.33 -6.83 -14.47
CA VAL A 31 -8.27 -7.95 -14.74
C VAL A 31 -9.19 -8.36 -13.56
N SER A 32 -9.29 -7.59 -12.47
CA SER A 32 -10.13 -8.01 -11.33
C SER A 32 -11.62 -7.63 -11.40
N MET A 33 -12.07 -6.82 -12.37
CA MET A 33 -13.46 -6.30 -12.37
C MET A 33 -14.44 -6.94 -13.36
N LYS A 34 -14.08 -8.04 -14.04
CA LYS A 34 -14.98 -8.67 -15.06
C LYS A 34 -15.22 -10.17 -14.90
N GLN A 35 -15.06 -10.74 -13.71
CA GLN A 35 -15.23 -12.20 -13.51
C GLN A 35 -16.14 -12.61 -12.33
N VAL A 36 -16.96 -11.70 -11.79
CA VAL A 36 -17.87 -12.00 -10.66
C VAL A 36 -19.37 -11.93 -11.03
N VAL A 37 -19.75 -11.57 -12.26
CA VAL A 37 -21.16 -11.28 -12.59
C VAL A 37 -21.85 -12.31 -13.49
N SER A 38 -21.21 -13.41 -13.90
CA SER A 38 -21.93 -14.42 -14.71
C SER A 38 -21.40 -15.84 -14.57
N GLY A 39 -22.13 -16.65 -13.78
CA GLY A 39 -22.13 -18.10 -13.93
C GLY A 39 -21.50 -18.92 -12.79
N SER A 40 -22.20 -19.00 -11.65
CA SER A 40 -22.33 -20.17 -10.77
C SER A 40 -23.02 -19.68 -9.48
N GLY A 41 -24.33 -19.78 -9.38
CA GLY A 41 -24.99 -21.08 -9.26
C GLY A 41 -24.96 -21.48 -7.79
N THR A 42 -25.84 -20.85 -7.01
CA THR A 42 -26.32 -21.26 -5.69
C THR A 42 -26.37 -22.77 -5.54
N ASN A 43 -25.47 -23.33 -4.73
CA ASN A 43 -25.63 -24.63 -4.06
C ASN A 43 -24.54 -24.79 -3.00
N ASN A 44 -24.83 -24.31 -1.79
CA ASN A 44 -24.38 -25.04 -0.61
C ASN A 44 -25.52 -25.03 0.42
N SER A 45 -26.39 -26.01 0.22
CA SER A 45 -27.21 -26.72 1.20
C SER A 45 -27.10 -26.23 2.65
N VAL A 46 -28.00 -25.32 2.99
CA VAL A 46 -28.65 -25.33 4.30
C VAL A 46 -29.43 -26.65 4.38
N GLY A 47 -28.93 -27.61 5.16
CA GLY A 47 -29.71 -28.82 5.49
C GLY A 47 -28.91 -30.12 5.51
N GLN A 48 -27.91 -30.22 6.38
CA GLN A 48 -27.52 -31.49 7.04
C GLN A 48 -26.50 -31.21 8.15
N ILE A 49 -26.84 -30.37 9.14
CA ILE A 49 -26.11 -30.39 10.41
C ILE A 49 -26.71 -31.53 11.21
N GLY A 50 -26.23 -32.74 10.90
CA GLY A 50 -26.31 -33.85 11.82
C GLY A 50 -25.74 -33.38 13.15
N LEU A 51 -26.56 -33.51 14.19
CA LEU A 51 -26.21 -33.33 15.58
C LEU A 51 -25.19 -34.41 15.98
N ASN A 52 -23.98 -34.33 15.42
CA ASN A 52 -22.81 -34.65 16.20
C ASN A 52 -22.67 -33.48 17.15
N MET A 53 -23.36 -33.62 18.28
CA MET A 53 -22.96 -33.05 19.56
C MET A 53 -21.55 -33.58 19.79
N VAL A 54 -20.58 -33.00 19.07
CA VAL A 54 -19.16 -33.07 19.41
C VAL A 54 -19.16 -32.68 20.87
N ASP A 55 -18.65 -33.60 21.67
CA ASP A 55 -18.40 -33.48 23.09
C ASP A 55 -17.66 -32.17 23.39
N LEU A 56 -18.44 -31.08 23.51
CA LEU A 56 -17.98 -29.72 23.76
C LEU A 56 -17.65 -29.52 25.25
N SER A 57 -17.83 -30.58 26.05
CA SER A 57 -17.71 -30.61 27.50
C SER A 57 -16.32 -31.00 28.00
N SER A 58 -15.46 -31.55 27.15
CA SER A 58 -14.15 -32.08 27.55
C SER A 58 -12.97 -31.56 26.72
N MET A 59 -13.20 -30.73 25.70
CA MET A 59 -12.15 -29.86 25.19
C MET A 59 -11.92 -28.78 26.25
N ASP A 60 -10.87 -28.94 27.06
CA ASP A 60 -10.52 -28.05 28.18
C ASP A 60 -10.84 -26.60 27.79
N ILE A 61 -11.72 -25.94 28.56
CA ILE A 61 -12.08 -24.52 28.32
C ILE A 61 -10.80 -23.67 28.20
N GLU A 62 -9.76 -24.07 28.93
CA GLU A 62 -8.40 -23.53 28.85
C GLU A 62 -7.76 -23.70 27.46
N SER A 63 -7.84 -24.89 26.85
CA SER A 63 -7.37 -25.18 25.49
C SER A 63 -8.19 -24.44 24.43
N ALA A 64 -9.51 -24.37 24.61
CA ALA A 64 -10.40 -23.60 23.73
C ALA A 64 -10.09 -22.10 23.79
N LEU A 65 -9.84 -21.55 24.99
CA LEU A 65 -9.53 -20.13 25.19
C LEU A 65 -8.11 -19.80 24.70
N MET A 66 -7.13 -20.70 24.87
CA MET A 66 -5.82 -20.56 24.21
C MET A 66 -5.95 -20.56 22.69
N ALA A 67 -6.78 -21.44 22.12
CA ALA A 67 -7.00 -21.49 20.68
C ALA A 67 -7.59 -20.17 20.16
N VAL A 68 -8.61 -19.61 20.83
CA VAL A 68 -9.21 -18.32 20.45
C VAL A 68 -8.20 -17.17 20.58
N GLN A 69 -7.39 -17.15 21.64
CA GLN A 69 -6.40 -16.09 21.85
C GLN A 69 -5.24 -16.19 20.84
N GLN A 70 -4.85 -17.41 20.45
CA GLN A 70 -3.89 -17.63 19.37
C GLN A 70 -4.45 -17.16 18.03
N GLU A 71 -5.71 -17.47 17.73
CA GLU A 71 -6.38 -17.02 16.50
C GLU A 71 -6.47 -15.49 16.44
N ARG A 72 -6.80 -14.85 17.56
CA ARG A 72 -6.81 -13.38 17.67
C ARG A 72 -5.43 -12.78 17.45
N SER A 73 -4.37 -13.36 18.03
CA SER A 73 -2.99 -12.91 17.80
C SER A 73 -2.63 -13.03 16.32
N ASN A 74 -2.90 -14.19 15.70
CA ASN A 74 -2.63 -14.42 14.29
C ASN A 74 -3.36 -13.42 13.39
N LEU A 75 -4.63 -13.10 13.70
CA LEU A 75 -5.41 -12.12 12.94
C LEU A 75 -4.84 -10.70 13.09
N LEU A 76 -4.42 -10.30 14.29
CA LEU A 76 -3.77 -9.00 14.53
C LEU A 76 -2.45 -8.90 13.76
N ASP A 77 -1.66 -9.97 13.71
CA ASP A 77 -0.42 -10.02 12.95
C ASP A 77 -0.66 -9.94 11.44
N GLN A 78 -1.68 -10.63 10.92
CA GLN A 78 -2.10 -10.51 9.51
C GLN A 78 -2.55 -9.09 9.16
N GLN A 79 -3.35 -8.45 10.02
CA GLN A 79 -3.77 -7.07 9.82
C GLN A 79 -2.59 -6.11 9.85
N LEU A 80 -1.65 -6.30 10.78
CA LEU A 80 -0.42 -5.52 10.85
C LEU A 80 0.43 -5.68 9.59
N GLN A 81 0.61 -6.90 9.10
CA GLN A 81 1.34 -7.20 7.88
C GLN A 81 0.70 -6.50 6.67
N ASN A 82 -0.60 -6.69 6.46
CA ASN A 82 -1.35 -6.05 5.37
C ASN A 82 -1.22 -4.52 5.42
N GLN A 83 -1.29 -3.94 6.62
CA GLN A 83 -1.17 -2.49 6.82
C GLN A 83 0.25 -1.98 6.51
N ILE A 84 1.29 -2.76 6.83
CA ILE A 84 2.68 -2.45 6.47
C ILE A 84 2.89 -2.51 4.95
N GLU A 85 2.38 -3.56 4.29
CA GLU A 85 2.46 -3.72 2.83
C GLU A 85 1.77 -2.56 2.11
N GLN A 86 0.56 -2.19 2.54
CA GLN A 86 -0.14 -1.01 2.01
C GLN A 86 0.67 0.28 2.24
N MET A 87 1.26 0.45 3.42
CA MET A 87 2.12 1.61 3.69
C MET A 87 3.38 1.66 2.81
N GLN A 88 3.97 0.51 2.47
CA GLN A 88 5.09 0.45 1.54
C GLN A 88 4.66 0.87 0.12
N GLN A 89 3.52 0.39 -0.35
CA GLN A 89 2.97 0.79 -1.65
C GLN A 89 2.64 2.29 -1.70
N VAL A 90 2.04 2.83 -0.63
CA VAL A 90 1.76 4.27 -0.51
C VAL A 90 3.06 5.08 -0.52
N ASN A 91 4.10 4.63 0.20
CA ASN A 91 5.42 5.27 0.17
C ASN A 91 6.05 5.28 -1.22
N GLN A 92 6.00 4.15 -1.94
CA GLN A 92 6.52 4.04 -3.31
C GLN A 92 5.77 5.00 -4.25
N SER A 93 4.44 5.00 -4.22
CA SER A 93 3.62 5.89 -5.03
C SER A 93 3.84 7.37 -4.70
N LEU A 94 4.06 7.72 -3.42
CA LEU A 94 4.42 9.09 -3.04
C LEU A 94 5.80 9.50 -3.57
N ALA A 95 6.78 8.62 -3.51
CA ALA A 95 8.11 8.90 -4.07
C ALA A 95 8.03 9.11 -5.59
N GLU A 96 7.28 8.26 -6.30
CA GLU A 96 7.04 8.37 -7.74
C GLU A 96 6.36 9.68 -8.11
N LEU A 97 5.29 10.06 -7.39
CA LEU A 97 4.56 11.31 -7.63
C LEU A 97 5.43 12.54 -7.38
N ASN A 98 6.22 12.55 -6.30
CA ASN A 98 7.12 13.66 -6.02
C ASN A 98 8.21 13.79 -7.09
N ASP A 99 8.71 12.67 -7.61
CA ASP A 99 9.67 12.68 -8.71
C ASP A 99 9.03 13.16 -10.03
N ILE A 100 7.81 12.71 -10.36
CA ILE A 100 7.04 13.24 -11.52
C ILE A 100 6.87 14.75 -11.40
N ILE A 101 6.42 15.25 -10.24
CA ILE A 101 6.25 16.69 -9.99
C ILE A 101 7.59 17.42 -10.15
N GLY A 102 8.67 16.86 -9.62
CA GLY A 102 10.02 17.42 -9.72
C GLY A 102 10.50 17.52 -11.17
N GLN A 103 10.35 16.45 -11.95
CA GLN A 103 10.73 16.41 -13.36
C GLN A 103 9.92 17.40 -14.19
N PHE A 104 8.58 17.41 -14.04
CA PHE A 104 7.73 18.34 -14.76
C PHE A 104 8.07 19.80 -14.40
N LYS A 105 8.28 20.12 -13.12
CA LYS A 105 8.71 21.47 -12.70
C LYS A 105 10.07 21.83 -13.29
N GLY A 106 11.03 20.91 -13.28
CA GLY A 106 12.35 21.13 -13.86
C GLY A 106 12.28 21.44 -15.36
N LEU A 107 11.46 20.69 -16.10
CA LEU A 107 11.23 20.89 -17.52
C LEU A 107 10.49 22.21 -17.80
N THR A 108 9.49 22.57 -17.01
CA THR A 108 8.71 23.80 -17.23
C THR A 108 9.45 25.07 -16.79
N SER A 109 10.43 24.99 -15.88
CA SER A 109 11.16 26.14 -15.34
C SER A 109 11.87 27.00 -16.40
N GLY A 110 12.26 26.39 -17.53
CA GLY A 110 12.98 27.07 -18.62
C GLY A 110 12.08 27.56 -19.76
N ILE A 111 10.76 27.42 -19.64
CA ILE A 111 9.83 27.55 -20.77
C ILE A 111 8.79 28.62 -20.46
N THR A 112 8.50 29.45 -21.46
CA THR A 112 7.47 30.50 -21.36
C THR A 112 6.08 29.91 -21.60
N GLU A 113 5.01 30.66 -21.26
CA GLU A 113 3.62 30.17 -21.31
C GLU A 113 3.15 29.64 -22.67
N GLY A 114 3.84 30.00 -23.77
CA GLY A 114 3.56 29.51 -25.13
C GLY A 114 4.46 28.35 -25.60
N GLY A 115 5.39 27.88 -24.78
CA GLY A 115 6.29 26.78 -25.12
C GLY A 115 5.74 25.40 -24.74
N SER A 116 6.34 24.37 -25.32
CA SER A 116 6.01 22.97 -25.06
C SER A 116 7.21 22.22 -24.45
N ILE A 117 6.91 21.27 -23.58
CA ILE A 117 7.86 20.26 -23.11
C ILE A 117 7.61 18.96 -23.88
N THR A 118 8.68 18.27 -24.22
CA THR A 118 8.63 16.86 -24.63
C THR A 118 9.17 16.04 -23.47
N ILE A 119 8.37 15.13 -22.94
CA ILE A 119 8.76 14.22 -21.86
C ILE A 119 9.31 12.91 -22.42
N SER A 120 10.11 12.20 -21.62
CA SER A 120 10.57 10.85 -21.97
C SER A 120 9.41 9.85 -21.94
N ALA A 121 9.51 8.78 -22.73
CA ALA A 121 8.52 7.70 -22.72
C ALA A 121 8.40 7.01 -21.35
N ASP A 122 9.49 6.97 -20.59
CA ASP A 122 9.50 6.46 -19.21
C ASP A 122 8.67 7.35 -18.27
N LEU A 123 8.84 8.68 -18.35
CA LEU A 123 8.05 9.63 -17.57
C LEU A 123 6.56 9.54 -17.96
N ALA A 124 6.26 9.38 -19.24
CA ALA A 124 4.88 9.22 -19.73
C ALA A 124 4.21 7.96 -19.16
N ALA A 125 4.92 6.83 -19.12
CA ALA A 125 4.41 5.59 -18.52
C ALA A 125 4.16 5.72 -17.01
N ARG A 126 5.03 6.45 -16.30
CA ARG A 126 4.89 6.69 -14.84
C ARG A 126 3.77 7.66 -14.50
N VAL A 127 3.53 8.63 -15.37
CA VAL A 127 2.37 9.54 -15.29
C VAL A 127 1.09 8.72 -15.44
N GLU A 128 0.99 7.86 -16.45
CA GLU A 128 -0.17 6.99 -16.66
C GLU A 128 -0.39 5.98 -15.53
N SER A 129 0.68 5.34 -15.02
CA SER A 129 0.56 4.37 -13.92
C SER A 129 -0.01 4.97 -12.63
N ASN A 130 0.21 6.27 -12.43
CA ASN A 130 -0.33 7.02 -11.31
C ASN A 130 -1.73 7.62 -11.61
N GLY A 131 -2.35 7.23 -12.73
CA GLY A 131 -3.69 7.65 -13.14
C GLY A 131 -3.75 9.08 -13.69
N LEU A 132 -2.60 9.64 -14.07
CA LEU A 132 -2.46 10.98 -14.60
C LEU A 132 -2.16 10.88 -16.10
N GLY A 133 -2.76 11.72 -16.95
CA GLY A 133 -2.41 11.79 -18.37
C GLY A 133 -2.57 10.48 -19.17
N ASN A 134 -1.80 10.35 -20.25
CA ASN A 134 -1.82 9.20 -21.17
C ASN A 134 -0.38 8.91 -21.64
N LYS A 135 0.03 7.63 -21.66
CA LYS A 135 1.36 7.20 -22.11
C LYS A 135 1.75 7.67 -23.51
N ASP A 136 0.76 7.85 -24.39
CA ASP A 136 0.99 8.17 -25.80
C ASP A 136 1.18 9.69 -26.01
N LYS A 137 0.90 10.51 -24.99
CA LYS A 137 1.13 11.95 -25.04
C LYS A 137 2.53 12.28 -24.50
N LEU A 138 3.45 12.56 -25.42
CA LEU A 138 4.83 12.96 -25.08
C LEU A 138 5.02 14.47 -25.09
N ASP A 139 4.17 15.21 -25.81
CA ASP A 139 4.24 16.66 -25.91
C ASP A 139 3.15 17.31 -25.05
N TYR A 140 3.58 18.19 -24.14
CA TYR A 140 2.69 18.96 -23.28
C TYR A 140 2.94 20.45 -23.46
N SER A 141 1.86 21.22 -23.59
CA SER A 141 1.99 22.68 -23.46
C SER A 141 2.35 23.06 -22.02
N PHE A 142 2.94 24.24 -21.83
CA PHE A 142 3.23 24.77 -20.49
C PHE A 142 2.00 24.76 -19.57
N GLN A 143 0.83 25.10 -20.10
CA GLN A 143 -0.44 25.10 -19.34
C GLN A 143 -0.87 23.69 -18.95
N GLU A 144 -0.80 22.73 -19.88
CA GLU A 144 -1.15 21.33 -19.60
C GLU A 144 -0.18 20.68 -18.62
N ALA A 145 1.12 20.99 -18.73
CA ALA A 145 2.14 20.54 -17.79
C ALA A 145 1.87 21.07 -16.38
N ASN A 146 1.45 22.33 -16.23
CA ASN A 146 1.09 22.90 -14.92
C ASN A 146 -0.19 22.31 -14.34
N ILE A 147 -1.18 21.98 -15.18
CA ILE A 147 -2.38 21.24 -14.75
C ILE A 147 -1.97 19.88 -14.20
N LEU A 148 -1.14 19.11 -14.93
CA LEU A 148 -0.63 17.82 -14.47
C LEU A 148 0.17 17.93 -13.17
N ILE A 149 1.03 18.93 -13.03
CA ILE A 149 1.75 19.18 -11.76
C ILE A 149 0.75 19.40 -10.62
N THR A 150 -0.33 20.14 -10.87
CA THR A 150 -1.35 20.44 -9.86
C THR A 150 -2.16 19.19 -9.49
N GLU A 151 -2.56 18.38 -10.47
CA GLU A 151 -3.25 17.11 -10.26
C GLU A 151 -2.37 16.10 -9.53
N ALA A 152 -1.11 15.94 -9.96
CA ALA A 152 -0.13 15.07 -9.30
C ALA A 152 0.11 15.50 -7.85
N LYS A 153 0.17 16.81 -7.59
CA LYS A 153 0.27 17.36 -6.24
C LYS A 153 -0.97 17.05 -5.41
N SER A 154 -2.17 17.22 -5.97
CA SER A 154 -3.41 16.89 -5.28
C SER A 154 -3.47 15.40 -4.91
N LEU A 155 -3.08 14.51 -5.83
CA LEU A 155 -3.01 13.08 -5.57
C LEU A 155 -1.96 12.71 -4.51
N SER A 156 -0.78 13.35 -4.56
CA SER A 156 0.27 13.21 -3.54
C SER A 156 -0.25 13.64 -2.16
N ASP A 157 -0.91 14.79 -2.07
CA ASP A 157 -1.46 15.31 -0.82
C ASP A 157 -2.56 14.35 -0.28
N ALA A 158 -3.41 13.80 -1.15
CA ALA A 158 -4.41 12.79 -0.76
C ALA A 158 -3.78 11.49 -0.23
N LYS A 159 -2.74 10.98 -0.90
CA LYS A 159 -2.00 9.77 -0.46
C LYS A 159 -1.25 10.00 0.84
N SER A 160 -0.64 11.17 1.02
CA SER A 160 0.02 11.57 2.27
C SER A 160 -0.96 11.59 3.45
N ASN A 161 -2.17 12.11 3.24
CA ASN A 161 -3.21 12.09 4.26
C ASN A 161 -3.64 10.65 4.62
N SER A 162 -3.80 9.77 3.62
CA SER A 162 -4.07 8.34 3.88
C SER A 162 -2.95 7.70 4.70
N GLN A 163 -1.70 7.97 4.32
CA GLN A 163 -0.52 7.44 5.01
C GLN A 163 -0.47 7.85 6.49
N GLN A 164 -0.81 9.10 6.81
CA GLN A 164 -0.85 9.58 8.20
C GLN A 164 -1.88 8.80 9.01
N MET A 165 -3.06 8.53 8.44
CA MET A 165 -4.08 7.68 9.08
C MET A 165 -3.60 6.24 9.25
N ASP A 166 -2.95 5.69 8.22
CA ASP A 166 -2.42 4.33 8.24
C ASP A 166 -1.31 4.16 9.28
N MET A 167 -0.50 5.19 9.51
CA MET A 167 0.49 5.20 10.58
C MET A 167 -0.16 5.21 11.97
N LEU A 168 -1.24 5.99 12.17
CA LEU A 168 -2.02 5.95 13.41
C LEU A 168 -2.66 4.57 13.63
N ARG A 169 -3.15 3.93 12.56
CA ARG A 169 -3.68 2.56 12.62
C ARG A 169 -2.58 1.55 12.97
N LEU A 170 -1.38 1.65 12.39
CA LEU A 170 -0.25 0.81 12.74
C LEU A 170 0.14 0.95 14.21
N GLN A 171 0.18 2.18 14.73
CA GLN A 171 0.45 2.42 16.15
C GLN A 171 -0.63 1.76 17.03
N SER A 172 -1.91 1.93 16.66
CA SER A 172 -3.02 1.29 17.37
C SER A 172 -2.97 -0.24 17.31
N LEU A 173 -2.69 -0.82 16.14
CA LEU A 173 -2.56 -2.27 15.95
C LEU A 173 -1.36 -2.83 16.73
N SER A 174 -0.22 -2.13 16.72
CA SER A 174 0.96 -2.49 17.50
C SER A 174 0.65 -2.51 19.00
N ASN A 175 -0.06 -1.48 19.50
CA ASN A 175 -0.49 -1.43 20.90
C ASN A 175 -1.44 -2.60 21.23
N LYS A 176 -2.47 -2.84 20.40
CA LYS A 176 -3.41 -3.96 20.60
C LYS A 176 -2.72 -5.33 20.57
N ARG A 177 -1.72 -5.50 19.71
CA ARG A 177 -0.92 -6.72 19.62
C ARG A 177 -0.09 -6.90 20.89
N ASN A 178 0.58 -5.86 21.37
CA ASN A 178 1.36 -5.92 22.61
C ASN A 178 0.48 -6.23 23.82
N GLU A 179 -0.70 -5.60 23.94
CA GLU A 179 -1.68 -5.93 24.98
C GLU A 179 -2.18 -7.39 24.89
N ALA A 180 -2.45 -7.88 23.66
CA ALA A 180 -2.81 -9.28 23.45
C ALA A 180 -1.69 -10.25 23.88
N PHE A 181 -0.42 -9.91 23.60
CA PHE A 181 0.72 -10.70 24.05
C PHE A 181 0.91 -10.67 25.57
N GLU A 182 0.74 -9.51 26.22
CA GLU A 182 0.83 -9.40 27.68
C GLU A 182 -0.27 -10.21 28.37
N THR A 183 -1.50 -10.15 27.87
CA THR A 183 -2.61 -10.95 28.39
C THR A 183 -2.41 -12.44 28.15
N MET A 184 -1.88 -12.84 26.99
CA MET A 184 -1.54 -14.24 26.70
C MET A 184 -0.42 -14.76 27.60
N SER A 185 0.65 -13.97 27.79
CA SER A 185 1.76 -14.32 28.68
C SER A 185 1.29 -14.47 30.13
N SER A 186 0.46 -13.53 30.59
CA SER A 186 -0.16 -13.59 31.91
C SER A 186 -1.07 -14.81 32.08
N PHE A 187 -1.83 -15.16 31.04
CA PHE A 187 -2.67 -16.35 31.04
C PHE A 187 -1.83 -17.62 31.15
N ILE A 188 -0.82 -17.80 30.28
CA ILE A 188 0.10 -18.95 30.32
C ILE A 188 0.79 -19.08 31.69
N LYS A 189 1.27 -17.96 32.24
CA LYS A 189 1.91 -17.96 33.56
C LYS A 189 0.93 -18.41 34.65
N LYS A 190 -0.31 -17.89 34.63
CA LYS A 190 -1.35 -18.30 35.59
C LYS A 190 -1.72 -19.78 35.44
N MET A 191 -1.72 -20.32 34.23
CA MET A 191 -1.91 -21.75 34.00
C MET A 191 -0.75 -22.58 34.53
N GLN A 192 0.49 -22.15 34.29
CA GLN A 192 1.68 -22.82 34.81
C GLN A 192 1.68 -22.86 36.33
N ASP A 193 1.35 -21.73 36.97
CA ASP A 193 1.22 -21.64 38.43
C ASP A 193 0.07 -22.52 38.95
N SER A 194 -1.06 -22.58 38.25
CA SER A 194 -2.19 -23.47 38.60
C SER A 194 -1.81 -24.94 38.51
N ARG A 195 -1.14 -25.37 37.42
CA ARG A 195 -0.64 -26.74 37.26
C ARG A 195 0.41 -27.08 38.31
N SER A 196 1.32 -26.14 38.59
CA SER A 196 2.34 -26.28 39.65
C SER A 196 1.71 -26.43 41.03
N SER A 197 0.65 -25.67 41.33
CA SER A 197 -0.10 -25.76 42.60
C SER A 197 -0.89 -27.08 42.72
N ILE A 198 -1.49 -27.57 41.63
CA ILE A 198 -2.15 -28.89 41.60
C ILE A 198 -1.13 -30.00 41.83
N ILE A 199 0.01 -29.97 41.15
CA ILE A 199 1.10 -30.94 41.35
C ILE A 199 1.67 -30.82 42.77
N GLY A 200 1.81 -29.60 43.29
CA GLY A 200 2.30 -29.32 44.64
C GLY A 200 1.40 -29.86 45.74
N ASN A 201 0.07 -29.76 45.58
CA ASN A 201 -0.91 -30.32 46.54
C ASN A 201 -1.08 -31.84 46.43
N MET A 202 -0.63 -32.46 45.34
CA MET A 202 -0.66 -33.92 45.15
C MET A 202 0.62 -34.63 45.60
N ARG A 203 1.65 -33.89 46.05
CA ARG A 203 2.89 -34.43 46.62
C ARG A 203 2.86 -34.35 48.14
#